data_AF-X1K188-F1
#
_entry.id   AF-X1K188-F1
#
_cell.length_a   1.000
_cell.length_b   1.000
_cell.length_c   1.000
_cell.angle_alpha   90.00
_cell.angle_beta   90.00
_cell.angle_gamma   90.00
#
_symmetry.space_group_name_H-M   'P 1'
#
loop_
_entity.id
_entity.type
_entity.pdbx_description
1 polymer ?
#
loop_
_entity_poly.entity_id
_entity_poly.type
_entity_poly.pdbx_seq_one_letter_code
_entity_poly.pdbx_strand_id
1 'polypeptide(L)' 'MRRLDLKNYTFSVPDQKGILQFKTYNFQKTLEDILPHHGLGLNGPELMRAMEVVHKVEKAKGEVLL' A
#
# COMPACT_ATOMS: atom_id res chain seq x y z
N MET A 1 -4.56 -19.16 4.70
CA MET A 1 -3.68 -18.14 4.09
C MET A 1 -4.44 -16.82 4.05
N ARG A 2 -3.79 -15.70 4.35
CA ARG A 2 -4.44 -14.38 4.33
C ARG A 2 -4.30 -13.76 2.93
N ARG A 3 -5.37 -13.14 2.43
CA ARG A 3 -5.38 -12.41 1.14
C ARG A 3 -5.41 -10.92 1.41
N LEU A 4 -4.67 -10.16 0.62
CA LEU A 4 -4.67 -8.70 0.63
C LEU A 4 -5.24 -8.20 -0.70
N ASP A 5 -6.34 -7.45 -0.64
CA ASP A 5 -6.97 -6.80 -1.80
C ASP A 5 -6.24 -5.47 -2.08
N LEU A 6 -5.72 -5.35 -3.30
CA LEU A 6 -4.92 -4.22 -3.78
C LEU A 6 -5.75 -3.18 -4.55
N LYS A 7 -7.07 -3.29 -4.55
CA LYS A 7 -7.96 -2.28 -5.14
C LYS A 7 -7.75 -0.90 -4.53
N ASN A 8 -8.17 0.10 -5.28
CA ASN A 8 -8.20 1.47 -4.78
C ASN A 8 -9.23 1.61 -3.67
N TYR A 9 -8.88 2.35 -2.62
CA TYR A 9 -9.80 2.69 -1.54
C TYR A 9 -10.18 4.15 -1.67
N THR A 10 -11.49 4.41 -1.70
CA THR A 10 -12.03 5.77 -1.69
C THR A 10 -12.57 6.05 -0.31
N PHE A 11 -12.12 7.15 0.30
CA PHE A 11 -12.71 7.66 1.53
C PHE A 11 -13.21 9.08 1.33
N SER A 12 -14.22 9.44 2.11
CA SER A 12 -14.74 10.80 2.17
C SER A 12 -14.26 11.49 3.44
N VAL A 13 -13.72 12.69 3.31
CA VAL A 13 -13.37 13.55 4.43
C VAL A 13 -14.04 14.91 4.22
N PRO A 14 -14.74 15.47 5.22
CA PRO A 14 -15.25 16.82 5.14
C PRO A 14 -14.09 17.82 5.11
N ASP A 15 -14.16 18.81 4.22
CA ASP A 15 -13.22 19.92 4.20
C ASP A 15 -13.50 20.94 5.31
N GLN A 16 -12.71 22.02 5.34
CA GLN A 16 -12.85 23.09 6.35
C GLN A 16 -14.22 23.79 6.34
N LYS A 17 -15.00 23.62 5.27
CA LYS A 17 -16.36 24.17 5.11
C LYS A 17 -17.44 23.11 5.33
N GLY A 18 -17.06 21.87 5.70
CA GLY A 18 -17.97 20.75 5.94
C GLY A 18 -18.42 20.02 4.66
N ILE A 19 -17.85 20.35 3.50
CA ILE A 19 -18.21 19.69 2.24
C ILE A 19 -17.44 18.39 2.12
N LEU A 20 -18.13 17.28 1.84
CA LEU A 20 -17.49 15.97 1.65
C LEU A 20 -16.63 15.99 0.38
N GLN A 21 -15.32 15.77 0.58
CA GLN A 21 -14.35 15.55 -0.49
C GLN A 21 -14.03 14.06 -0.55
N PHE A 22 -14.14 13.47 -1.74
CA PHE A 22 -13.79 12.07 -1.97
C PHE A 22 -12.35 11.97 -2.46
N LYS A 23 -11.53 11.18 -1.77
CA LYS A 23 -10.14 10.91 -2.15
C LYS A 23 -9.97 9.43 -2.42
N THR A 24 -9.45 9.10 -3.60
CA THR A 24 -9.12 7.74 -4.02
C THR A 24 -7.62 7.51 -3.83
N TYR A 25 -7.26 6.47 -3.08
CA TYR A 25 -5.88 6.05 -2.89
C TYR A 25 -5.59 4.78 -3.69
N ASN A 26 -4.48 4.80 -4.43
CA ASN A 26 -3.92 3.61 -5.04
C ASN A 26 -3.12 2.84 -3.98
N PHE A 27 -3.77 1.84 -3.39
CA PHE A 27 -3.21 1.08 -2.28
C PHE A 27 -2.02 0.23 -2.72
N GLN A 28 -2.08 -0.35 -3.92
CA GLN A 28 -0.96 -1.09 -4.50
C GLN A 28 0.32 -0.23 -4.54
N LYS A 29 0.22 0.95 -5.16
CA LYS A 29 1.35 1.87 -5.29
C LYS A 29 1.86 2.35 -3.92
N THR A 30 0.94 2.57 -2.99
CA THR A 30 1.31 2.96 -1.61
C THR A 30 2.16 1.88 -0.94
N LEU A 31 1.86 0.59 -1.13
CA LEU A 31 2.66 -0.50 -0.58
C LEU A 31 4.03 -0.60 -1.26
N GLU A 32 4.07 -0.44 -2.59
CA GLU A 32 5.31 -0.39 -3.37
C GLU A 32 6.24 0.74 -2.88
N ASP A 33 5.69 1.89 -2.51
CA ASP A 33 6.46 3.05 -2.05
C ASP A 33 6.87 2.98 -0.56
N ILE A 34 5.99 2.48 0.31
CA ILE A 34 6.21 2.46 1.77
C ILE A 34 7.13 1.32 2.19
N LEU A 35 6.94 0.11 1.68
CA LEU A 35 7.69 -1.08 2.16
C LEU A 35 9.22 -0.98 2.00
N PRO A 36 9.79 -0.38 0.94
CA PRO A 36 11.23 -0.19 0.82
C PRO A 36 11.72 1.14 1.43
N HIS A 37 10.83 1.95 2.01
CA HIS A 37 11.17 3.29 2.45
C HIS A 37 12.17 3.27 3.61
N HIS A 38 13.36 3.86 3.41
CA HIS A 38 14.45 3.88 4.40
C HIS A 38 14.04 4.48 5.76
N GLY A 39 13.05 5.38 5.77
CA GLY A 39 12.49 5.97 7.00
C GLY A 39 11.73 5.01 7.91
N LEU A 40 11.44 3.78 7.47
CA LEU A 40 10.85 2.73 8.31
C LEU A 40 11.88 1.98 9.17
N GLY A 41 13.17 2.27 9.01
CA GLY A 41 14.24 1.62 9.77
C GLY A 41 14.51 0.16 9.40
N LEU A 42 13.91 -0.34 8.32
CA LEU A 42 14.16 -1.69 7.82
C LEU A 42 15.58 -1.77 7.24
N ASN A 43 16.37 -2.73 7.73
CA ASN A 43 17.74 -2.93 7.28
C ASN A 43 18.09 -4.42 7.14
N GLY A 44 19.18 -4.69 6.39
CA GLY A 44 19.70 -6.05 6.19
C GLY A 44 18.63 -7.07 5.73
N PRO A 45 18.45 -8.20 6.46
CA PRO A 45 17.50 -9.26 6.08
C PRO A 45 16.04 -8.81 6.01
N GLU A 46 15.64 -7.81 6.81
CA GLU A 46 14.25 -7.34 6.88
C GLU A 46 13.88 -6.52 5.65
N LEU A 47 14.81 -5.69 5.18
CA LEU A 47 14.66 -4.96 3.93
C LEU A 47 14.55 -5.94 2.75
N MET A 48 15.35 -7.01 2.73
CA MET A 48 15.26 -8.03 1.67
C MET A 48 13.88 -8.73 1.65
N ARG A 49 13.32 -9.05 2.82
CA ARG A 49 11.95 -9.60 2.91
C ARG A 49 10.89 -8.61 2.46
N ALA A 50 11.04 -7.33 2.80
CA ALA A 50 10.13 -6.28 2.34
C ALA A 50 10.17 -6.17 0.80
N MET A 51 11.35 -6.23 0.20
CA MET A 51 11.52 -6.24 -1.26
C MET A 51 10.86 -7.45 -1.93
N GLU A 52 10.91 -8.64 -1.32
CA GLU A 52 10.18 -9.81 -1.83
C GLU A 52 8.66 -9.58 -1.83
N VAL A 53 8.13 -8.92 -0.80
CA VAL A 53 6.71 -8.56 -0.72
C VAL A 53 6.36 -7.52 -1.78
N VAL A 54 7.20 -6.49 -1.99
CA VAL A 54 7.02 -5.50 -3.06
C VAL A 54 6.93 -6.18 -4.42
N HIS A 55 7.85 -7.09 -4.75
CA HIS A 55 7.83 -7.82 -6.02
C HIS A 55 6.57 -8.68 -6.20
N LYS A 56 6.04 -9.26 -5.12
CA LYS A 56 4.75 -9.98 -5.16
C LYS A 56 3.58 -9.04 -5.43
N VAL A 57 3.61 -7.84 -4.85
CA VAL A 57 2.58 -6.80 -5.04
C VAL A 57 2.63 -6.24 -6.46
N GLU A 58 3.80 -5.92 -7.01
CA GLU A 58 3.97 -5.41 -8.39
C GLU A 58 3.39 -6.37 -9.44
N LYS A 59 3.53 -7.68 -9.22
CA LYS A 59 3.05 -8.73 -10.14
C LYS A 59 1.59 -9.13 -9.92
N ALA A 60 0.98 -8.69 -8.83
CA ALA A 60 -0.38 -9.06 -8.48
C ALA A 60 -1.41 -8.32 -9.36
N LYS A 61 -2.43 -9.04 -9.83
CA LYS A 61 -3.56 -8.46 -10.57
C LYS A 61 -4.70 -8.10 -9.62
N GLY A 62 -4.43 -7.23 -8.66
CA GLY A 62 -5.43 -6.73 -7.70
C GLY A 62 -5.55 -7.53 -6.39
N GLU A 63 -4.93 -8.70 -6.27
CA GLU A 63 -4.89 -9.46 -5.00
C GLU A 63 -3.53 -10.15 -4.83
N VAL A 64 -3.00 -10.15 -3.60
CA VAL A 64 -1.78 -10.88 -3.24
C VAL A 64 -2.03 -11.86 -2.09
N LEU A 65 -1.44 -13.06 -2.20
CA LEU A 65 -1.39 -14.06 -1.15
C LEU A 65 -0.15 -13.81 -0.28
N LEU A 66 -0.39 -13.60 1.02
CA LEU A 66 0.66 -13.36 2.03
C LEU A 66 1.02 -14.66 2.75
#